data_AF-A0A2T2YJQ5-F1
#
_entry.id   AF-A0A2T2YJQ5-F1
#
_cell.length_a   1.000
_cell.length_b   1.000
_cell.length_c   1.000
_cell.angle_alpha   90.00
_cell.angle_beta   90.00
_cell.angle_gamma   90.00
#
_symmetry.space_group_name_H-M   'P 1'
#
loop_
_entity.id
_entity.type
_entity.pdbx_description
1 polymer ?
#
loop_
_entity_poly.entity_id
_entity_poly.type
_entity_poly.pdbx_seq_one_letter_code
_entity_poly.pdbx_strand_id
1 'polypeptide(L)'
;MTKDFKTGILTSSIYYGVGLALAIITTLIWKNEYAHAPGPPFLVAALFLIGGILLLLFNLLLLKNASNRNREKGSILVHALILGSSGIFIAVVIIQSKYKSNLSNNDSEYLIVGEKPGTLTITKGPGDTTFFQKKGKVIIDKDSITRKESEK
;
A
#
# COMPACT_ATOMS: atom_id res chain seq x y z
N MET A 1 24.25 -28.22 5.43
CA MET A 1 22.79 -28.09 5.16
C MET A 1 22.30 -29.38 4.52
N THR A 2 21.30 -30.05 5.11
CA THR A 2 20.81 -31.35 4.62
C THR A 2 20.00 -31.20 3.32
N LYS A 3 19.87 -32.30 2.55
CA LYS A 3 19.05 -32.31 1.32
C LYS A 3 17.59 -31.95 1.64
N ASP A 4 17.04 -32.50 2.72
CA ASP A 4 15.64 -32.23 3.13
C ASP A 4 15.39 -30.77 3.48
N PHE A 5 16.35 -30.12 4.16
CA PHE A 5 16.27 -28.71 4.48
C PHE A 5 16.28 -27.84 3.20
N LYS A 6 17.14 -28.16 2.23
CA LYS A 6 17.16 -27.52 0.91
C LYS A 6 15.82 -27.69 0.20
N THR A 7 15.25 -28.90 0.23
CA THR A 7 13.93 -29.17 -0.36
C THR A 7 12.84 -28.33 0.31
N GLY A 8 12.86 -28.20 1.64
CA GLY A 8 11.90 -27.37 2.37
C GLY A 8 11.96 -25.89 1.99
N ILE A 9 13.18 -25.36 1.85
CA ILE A 9 13.39 -24.00 1.31
C ILE A 9 12.81 -23.91 -0.09
N LEU A 10 13.24 -24.78 -1.01
CA LEU A 10 12.86 -24.74 -2.40
C LEU A 10 11.34 -24.79 -2.60
N THR A 11 10.66 -25.74 -1.95
CA THR A 11 9.20 -25.88 -2.07
C THR A 11 8.46 -24.64 -1.58
N SER A 12 8.94 -24.03 -0.49
CA SER A 12 8.31 -22.83 0.08
C SER A 12 8.60 -21.59 -0.75
N SER A 13 9.81 -21.49 -1.32
CA SER A 13 10.17 -20.44 -2.27
C SER A 13 9.33 -20.53 -3.55
N ILE A 14 9.11 -21.73 -4.09
CA ILE A 14 8.24 -21.94 -5.25
C ILE A 14 6.81 -21.49 -4.95
N TYR A 15 6.27 -21.82 -3.76
CA TYR A 15 4.94 -21.38 -3.35
C TYR A 15 4.77 -19.85 -3.47
N TYR A 16 5.70 -19.08 -2.91
CA TYR A 16 5.65 -17.62 -3.01
C TYR A 16 5.99 -17.10 -4.41
N GLY A 17 6.87 -17.78 -5.15
CA GLY A 17 7.17 -17.47 -6.55
C GLY A 17 5.94 -17.58 -7.45
N VAL A 18 5.12 -18.63 -7.25
CA VAL A 18 3.82 -18.78 -7.94
C VAL A 18 2.87 -17.65 -7.55
N GLY A 19 2.78 -17.31 -6.27
CA GLY A 19 1.95 -16.19 -5.82
C GLY A 19 2.34 -14.85 -6.44
N LEU A 20 3.64 -14.58 -6.51
CA LEU A 20 4.18 -13.38 -7.16
C LEU A 20 3.87 -13.36 -8.66
N ALA A 21 4.09 -14.48 -9.35
CA ALA A 21 3.78 -14.60 -10.77
C ALA A 21 2.29 -14.35 -11.05
N LEU A 22 1.39 -14.94 -10.24
CA LEU A 22 -0.04 -14.72 -10.35
C LEU A 22 -0.43 -13.26 -10.09
N ALA A 23 0.17 -12.60 -9.09
CA ALA A 23 -0.09 -11.19 -8.83
C ALA A 23 0.35 -10.29 -10.01
N ILE A 24 1.50 -10.57 -10.62
CA ILE A 24 1.98 -9.87 -11.83
C ILE A 24 1.01 -10.09 -13.00
N ILE A 25 0.63 -11.34 -13.28
CA ILE A 25 -0.31 -11.67 -14.36
C ILE A 25 -1.65 -10.93 -14.14
N THR A 26 -2.14 -10.93 -12.91
CA THR A 26 -3.38 -10.23 -12.55
C THR A 26 -3.26 -8.72 -12.82
N THR A 27 -2.08 -8.14 -12.59
CA THR A 27 -1.82 -6.72 -12.85
C THR A 27 -1.81 -6.40 -14.34
N LEU A 28 -1.30 -7.33 -15.16
CA LEU A 28 -1.28 -7.16 -16.62
C LEU A 28 -2.67 -7.28 -17.24
N ILE A 29 -3.53 -8.13 -16.67
CA ILE A 29 -4.90 -8.34 -17.14
C ILE A 29 -5.83 -7.23 -16.64
N TRP A 30 -5.79 -6.93 -15.34
CA TRP A 30 -6.61 -5.89 -14.73
C TRP A 30 -5.83 -4.57 -14.65
N LYS A 31 -6.04 -3.71 -15.66
CA LYS A 31 -5.70 -2.30 -15.54
C LYS A 31 -6.61 -1.70 -14.48
N ASN A 32 -6.08 -1.48 -13.27
CA ASN A 32 -6.88 -1.03 -12.15
C ASN A 32 -7.20 0.47 -12.32
N GLU A 33 -8.35 0.78 -12.91
CA GLU A 33 -8.82 2.15 -13.15
C GLU A 33 -9.47 2.78 -11.90
N TYR A 34 -9.83 1.96 -10.91
CA TYR A 34 -10.49 2.40 -9.69
C TYR A 34 -9.48 2.86 -8.63
N ALA A 35 -9.52 4.14 -8.27
CA ALA A 35 -8.59 4.75 -7.34
C ALA A 35 -8.81 4.36 -5.86
N HIS A 36 -9.99 3.85 -5.51
CA HIS A 36 -10.41 3.73 -4.11
C HIS A 36 -10.40 2.31 -3.53
N ALA A 37 -10.29 1.26 -4.36
CA ALA A 37 -10.25 -0.12 -3.90
C ALA A 37 -8.90 -0.79 -4.24
N PRO A 38 -8.33 -1.61 -3.33
CA PRO A 38 -7.14 -2.37 -3.66
C PRO A 38 -7.46 -3.29 -4.84
N GLY A 39 -6.67 -3.16 -5.91
CA GLY A 39 -6.90 -3.93 -7.13
C GLY A 39 -6.75 -5.44 -6.91
N PRO A 40 -7.26 -6.27 -7.83
CA PRO A 40 -7.16 -7.73 -7.76
C PRO A 40 -5.75 -8.30 -7.46
N PRO A 41 -4.63 -7.70 -7.92
CA PRO A 41 -3.29 -8.16 -7.56
C PRO A 41 -3.01 -8.16 -6.05
N PHE A 42 -3.54 -7.18 -5.32
CA PHE A 42 -3.40 -7.11 -3.86
C PHE A 42 -4.17 -8.25 -3.18
N LEU A 43 -5.32 -8.62 -3.72
CA LEU A 43 -6.09 -9.75 -3.21
C LEU A 43 -5.31 -11.06 -3.38
N VAL A 44 -4.70 -11.27 -4.55
CA VAL A 44 -3.85 -12.45 -4.81
C VAL A 44 -2.67 -12.48 -3.83
N ALA A 45 -1.95 -11.36 -3.67
CA ALA A 45 -0.85 -11.28 -2.72
C ALA A 45 -1.30 -11.57 -1.28
N ALA A 46 -2.45 -11.03 -0.86
CA ALA A 46 -3.02 -11.26 0.47
C ALA A 46 -3.36 -12.75 0.70
N LEU A 47 -3.95 -13.43 -0.28
CA LEU A 47 -4.26 -14.86 -0.18
C LEU A 47 -3.00 -15.72 0.04
N PHE A 48 -1.91 -15.42 -0.68
CA PHE A 48 -0.64 -16.13 -0.50
C PHE A 48 0.04 -15.81 0.85
N LEU A 49 -0.12 -14.59 1.37
CA LEU A 49 0.34 -14.28 2.73
C LEU A 49 -0.45 -15.03 3.79
N ILE A 50 -1.78 -15.09 3.67
CA ILE A 50 -2.65 -15.85 4.58
C ILE A 50 -2.29 -17.34 4.54
N GLY A 51 -2.18 -17.92 3.35
CA GLY A 51 -1.74 -19.31 3.19
C GLY A 51 -0.34 -19.54 3.77
N GLY A 52 0.58 -18.59 3.59
CA GLY A 52 1.90 -18.61 4.22
C GLY A 52 1.87 -18.62 5.76
N ILE A 53 0.97 -17.85 6.38
CA ILE A 53 0.75 -17.85 7.84
C ILE A 53 0.25 -19.23 8.29
N LEU A 54 -0.74 -19.79 7.60
CA LEU A 54 -1.30 -21.10 7.93
C LEU A 54 -0.23 -22.20 7.82
N LEU A 55 0.57 -22.18 6.76
CA LEU A 55 1.67 -23.13 6.57
C LEU A 55 2.78 -22.96 7.61
N LEU A 56 3.13 -21.73 7.99
CA LEU A 56 4.08 -21.48 9.07
C LEU A 56 3.59 -22.09 10.39
N LEU A 57 2.34 -21.81 10.77
CA LEU A 57 1.75 -22.34 12.00
C LEU A 57 1.70 -23.88 11.97
N PHE A 58 1.26 -24.46 10.86
CA PHE A 58 1.24 -25.90 10.68
C PHE A 58 2.63 -26.54 10.83
N ASN A 59 3.65 -25.97 10.18
CA ASN A 59 5.02 -26.47 10.28
C ASN A 59 5.59 -26.33 11.70
N LEU A 60 5.25 -25.26 12.42
CA LEU A 60 5.63 -25.08 13.83
C LEU A 60 4.99 -26.15 14.72
N LEU A 61 3.71 -26.49 14.49
CA LEU A 61 3.03 -27.58 15.19
C LEU A 61 3.68 -28.94 14.92
N LEU A 62 4.06 -29.22 13.67
CA LEU A 62 4.77 -30.44 13.31
C LEU A 62 6.14 -30.53 14.01
N LEU A 63 6.85 -29.41 14.13
CA LEU A 63 8.16 -29.37 14.77
C LEU A 63 8.08 -29.66 16.27
N LYS A 64 7.02 -29.19 16.94
CA LYS A 64 6.77 -29.49 18.36
C LYS A 64 6.61 -30.99 18.61
N ASN A 65 5.99 -31.71 17.68
CA ASN A 65 5.76 -33.15 17.81
C ASN A 65 6.95 -34.01 17.39
N ALA A 66 7.89 -33.49 16.58
CA ALA A 66 9.11 -34.20 16.20
C ALA A 66 10.23 -33.23 15.77
N SER A 67 11.29 -33.16 16.57
CA SER A 67 12.39 -32.20 16.39
C SER A 67 13.33 -32.50 15.20
N ASN A 68 13.31 -33.71 14.65
CA ASN A 68 14.19 -34.12 13.54
C ASN A 68 13.62 -33.82 12.13
N ARG A 69 12.62 -32.94 12.06
CA ARG A 69 11.92 -32.54 10.83
C ARG A 69 12.67 -31.43 10.07
N ASN A 70 13.78 -31.81 9.43
CA ASN A 70 14.68 -30.86 8.75
C ASN A 70 14.04 -30.14 7.56
N ARG A 71 13.10 -30.77 6.85
CA ARG A 71 12.38 -30.15 5.73
C ARG A 71 11.49 -28.99 6.23
N GLU A 72 10.75 -29.23 7.29
CA GLU A 72 9.86 -28.25 7.91
C GLU A 72 10.64 -27.07 8.47
N LYS A 73 11.82 -27.28 9.06
CA LYS A 73 12.72 -26.17 9.47
C LYS A 73 13.09 -25.26 8.30
N GLY A 74 13.41 -25.84 7.14
CA GLY A 74 13.72 -25.08 5.93
C GLY A 74 12.51 -24.29 5.44
N SER A 75 11.32 -24.87 5.50
CA SER A 75 10.08 -24.19 5.14
C SER A 75 9.73 -23.05 6.10
N ILE A 76 9.84 -23.29 7.42
CA ILE A 76 9.65 -22.28 8.47
C ILE A 76 10.53 -21.07 8.24
N LEU A 77 11.81 -21.27 7.90
CA LEU A 77 12.74 -20.19 7.62
C LEU A 77 12.22 -19.27 6.49
N VAL A 78 11.76 -19.85 5.39
CA VAL A 78 11.24 -19.08 4.24
C VAL A 78 9.97 -18.33 4.62
N HIS A 79 9.00 -18.99 5.25
CA HIS A 79 7.77 -18.34 5.66
C HIS A 79 8.03 -17.21 6.66
N ALA A 80 8.92 -17.42 7.65
CA ALA A 80 9.29 -16.41 8.62
C ALA A 80 9.96 -15.20 7.96
N LEU A 81 10.87 -15.41 6.99
CA LEU A 81 11.51 -14.33 6.26
C LEU A 81 10.51 -13.52 5.43
N ILE A 82 9.62 -14.17 4.69
CA ILE A 82 8.64 -13.47 3.85
C ILE A 82 7.58 -12.76 4.67
N LEU A 83 7.03 -13.40 5.70
CA LEU A 83 6.05 -12.77 6.58
C LEU A 83 6.66 -11.64 7.40
N GLY A 84 7.89 -11.82 7.89
CA GLY A 84 8.63 -10.79 8.62
C GLY A 84 8.91 -9.56 7.75
N SER A 85 9.47 -9.77 6.55
CA SER A 85 9.73 -8.67 5.60
C SER A 85 8.45 -7.97 5.15
N SER A 86 7.37 -8.72 4.89
CA SER A 86 6.06 -8.15 4.54
C SER A 86 5.48 -7.33 5.69
N GLY A 87 5.60 -7.81 6.94
CA GLY A 87 5.17 -7.08 8.13
C GLY A 87 5.93 -5.78 8.33
N ILE A 88 7.26 -5.79 8.13
CA ILE A 88 8.09 -4.58 8.17
C ILE A 88 7.66 -3.60 7.08
N PHE A 89 7.45 -4.07 5.84
CA PHE A 89 7.00 -3.22 4.74
C PHE A 89 5.67 -2.53 5.06
N ILE A 90 4.68 -3.28 5.56
CA ILE A 90 3.38 -2.73 5.96
C ILE A 90 3.54 -1.70 7.08
N ALA A 91 4.34 -2.00 8.10
CA ALA A 91 4.60 -1.07 9.20
C ALA A 91 5.22 0.25 8.70
N VAL A 92 6.20 0.18 7.79
CA VAL A 92 6.81 1.37 7.18
C VAL A 92 5.79 2.20 6.41
N VAL A 93 4.93 1.56 5.60
CA VAL A 93 3.87 2.26 4.85
C VAL A 93 2.89 2.96 5.79
N ILE A 94 2.47 2.31 6.87
CA ILE A 94 1.56 2.90 7.87
C ILE A 94 2.21 4.08 8.60
N ILE A 95 3.49 3.96 8.96
CA ILE A 95 4.21 5.06 9.61
C ILE A 95 4.29 6.27 8.68
N GLN A 96 4.71 6.07 7.42
CA GLN A 96 4.78 7.15 6.44
C GLN A 96 3.41 7.80 6.18
N SER A 97 2.33 7.02 6.11
CA SER A 97 0.99 7.58 5.90
C SER A 97 0.55 8.48 7.06
N LYS A 98 0.87 8.10 8.31
CA LYS A 98 0.60 8.91 9.51
C LYS A 98 1.43 10.19 9.55
N TYR A 99 2.71 10.13 9.18
CA TYR A 99 3.54 11.34 9.08
C TYR A 99 2.99 12.33 8.04
N LYS A 100 2.55 11.84 6.87
CA LYS A 100 1.96 12.68 5.83
C LYS A 100 0.64 13.33 6.27
N SER A 101 -0.23 12.59 6.98
CA SER A 101 -1.48 13.16 7.52
C SER A 101 -1.22 14.22 8.60
N ASN A 102 -0.18 14.05 9.41
CA ASN A 102 0.16 15.00 10.47
C ASN A 102 0.80 16.30 9.93
N LEU A 103 1.60 16.22 8.85
CA LEU A 103 2.06 17.44 8.16
C LEU A 103 0.90 18.21 7.52
N SER A 104 -0.06 17.50 6.91
CA SER A 104 -1.21 18.13 6.24
C SER A 104 -2.17 18.84 7.21
N ASN A 105 -2.16 18.50 8.50
CA ASN A 105 -3.05 19.08 9.50
C ASN A 105 -2.43 20.24 10.29
N ASN A 106 -1.11 20.46 10.23
CA ASN A 106 -0.43 21.48 11.03
C ASN A 106 -0.07 22.77 10.28
N ASP A 107 -0.13 22.79 8.94
CA ASP A 107 0.16 24.01 8.15
C ASP A 107 -1.01 24.34 7.22
N SER A 108 -2.11 24.85 7.77
CA SER A 108 -3.09 25.57 6.97
C SER A 108 -2.64 27.03 6.76
N GLU A 109 -1.61 27.22 5.96
CA GLU A 109 -1.43 28.42 5.13
C GLU A 109 -0.72 28.03 3.83
N TYR A 110 -1.53 27.55 2.88
CA TYR A 110 -1.21 27.29 1.47
C TYR A 110 -0.10 26.27 1.18
N LEU A 111 -0.49 25.13 0.61
CA LEU A 111 0.43 24.15 0.04
C LEU A 111 0.40 24.26 -1.48
N ILE A 112 1.42 24.89 -2.07
CA ILE A 112 1.66 24.84 -3.52
C ILE A 112 2.23 23.46 -3.83
N VAL A 113 1.46 22.61 -4.53
CA VAL A 113 1.93 21.29 -4.99
C VAL A 113 1.96 21.24 -6.51
N GLY A 114 3.16 21.38 -7.06
CA GLY A 114 3.58 20.70 -8.29
C GLY A 114 3.23 21.37 -9.62
N GLU A 115 4.27 21.85 -10.29
CA GLU A 115 4.26 22.27 -11.69
C GLU A 115 4.15 21.02 -12.60
N LYS A 116 2.96 20.75 -13.12
CA LYS A 116 2.78 20.05 -14.40
C LYS A 116 2.15 21.04 -15.38
N PRO A 117 2.55 21.04 -16.67
CA PRO A 117 1.97 21.96 -17.65
C PRO A 117 0.48 21.64 -17.80
N GLY A 118 -0.37 22.45 -17.17
CA GLY A 118 -1.81 22.43 -17.39
C GLY A 118 -2.71 22.58 -16.18
N THR A 119 -2.25 22.36 -14.93
CA THR A 119 -3.18 22.32 -13.79
C THR A 119 -2.64 23.07 -12.57
N LEU A 120 -3.38 24.11 -12.14
CA LEU A 120 -3.18 24.82 -10.87
C LEU A 120 -4.41 24.60 -9.99
N THR A 121 -4.21 24.01 -8.81
CA THR A 121 -5.26 23.82 -7.80
C THR A 121 -5.01 24.81 -6.66
N ILE A 122 -5.96 25.72 -6.43
CA ILE A 122 -5.93 26.65 -5.29
C ILE A 122 -7.16 26.36 -4.42
N THR A 123 -6.95 26.01 -3.16
CA THR A 123 -8.00 25.72 -2.18
C THR A 123 -8.07 26.88 -1.17
N LYS A 124 -9.25 27.47 -0.97
CA LYS A 124 -9.46 28.54 0.03
C LYS A 124 -10.57 28.16 1.00
N GLY A 125 -10.22 27.85 2.24
CA GLY A 125 -11.15 27.76 3.38
C GLY A 125 -12.21 26.65 3.29
N PRO A 126 -13.00 26.42 4.35
CA PRO A 126 -13.83 25.22 4.52
C PRO A 126 -15.03 25.27 3.60
N GLY A 127 -14.89 24.66 2.44
CA GLY A 127 -15.82 24.69 1.32
C GLY A 127 -15.07 24.25 0.07
N ASP A 128 -14.80 22.94 0.00
CA ASP A 128 -13.94 22.34 -1.03
C ASP A 128 -14.42 22.72 -2.44
N THR A 129 -13.64 23.53 -3.15
CA THR A 129 -13.82 23.76 -4.58
C THR A 129 -12.57 23.27 -5.29
N THR A 130 -12.68 22.14 -5.99
CA THR A 130 -11.59 21.57 -6.79
C THR A 130 -11.68 22.11 -8.22
N PHE A 131 -10.65 22.80 -8.71
CA PHE A 131 -10.59 23.23 -10.11
C PHE A 131 -9.67 22.32 -10.93
N PHE A 132 -10.14 21.89 -12.11
CA PHE A 132 -9.32 21.25 -13.13
C PHE A 132 -9.09 22.25 -14.27
N GLN A 133 -7.85 22.67 -14.49
CA GLN A 133 -7.50 23.49 -15.65
C GLN A 133 -7.03 22.58 -16.80
N LYS A 134 -7.49 22.87 -18.01
CA LYS A 134 -6.91 22.39 -19.28
C LYS A 134 -6.93 23.56 -20.26
N LYS A 135 -5.77 24.21 -20.44
CA LYS A 135 -5.50 25.30 -21.40
C LYS A 135 -6.52 26.45 -21.42
N GLY A 136 -6.14 27.60 -20.85
CA GLY A 136 -6.85 28.87 -21.02
C GLY A 136 -6.91 29.68 -19.74
N LYS A 137 -6.70 30.99 -19.86
CA LYS A 137 -6.70 32.01 -18.78
C LYS A 137 -7.83 31.80 -17.76
N VAL A 138 -7.51 31.89 -16.47
CA VAL A 138 -8.51 32.01 -15.40
C VAL A 138 -8.77 33.50 -15.17
N ILE A 139 -10.04 33.92 -15.28
CA ILE A 139 -10.51 35.21 -14.77
C ILE A 139 -11.04 34.95 -13.36
N ILE A 140 -10.47 35.64 -12.39
CA ILE A 140 -10.93 35.61 -10.99
C ILE A 140 -11.97 36.73 -10.87
N ASP A 141 -13.24 36.37 -10.74
CA ASP A 141 -14.28 37.33 -10.36
C ASP A 141 -14.32 37.43 -8.83
N LYS A 142 -14.33 38.66 -8.31
CA LYS A 142 -14.15 38.95 -6.88
C LYS A 142 -15.41 39.59 -6.31
N ASP A 143 -16.54 38.89 -6.44
CA ASP A 143 -17.77 39.21 -5.73
C ASP A 143 -17.98 38.18 -4.62
N SER A 144 -17.55 38.43 -3.39
CA SER A 144 -18.41 39.14 -2.44
C SER A 144 -17.61 39.47 -1.18
N ILE A 145 -17.05 40.67 -1.14
CA ILE A 145 -16.80 41.34 0.13
C ILE A 145 -18.16 41.92 0.55
N THR A 146 -18.98 41.16 1.27
CA THR A 146 -20.14 41.74 1.95
C THR A 146 -19.65 42.49 3.19
N ARG A 147 -19.12 43.69 2.95
CA ARG A 147 -18.93 44.73 3.96
C ARG A 147 -20.32 45.21 4.35
N LYS A 148 -20.88 44.72 5.46
CA LYS A 148 -21.94 45.47 6.16
C LYS A 148 -21.26 46.61 6.92
N GLU A 149 -20.85 47.63 6.18
CA GLU A 149 -20.91 49.01 6.67
C GLU A 149 -22.31 49.52 6.31
N SER A 150 -23.15 49.70 7.32
CA SER A 150 -24.22 50.70 7.25
C SER A 150 -24.20 51.45 8.56
N GLU A 151 -23.60 52.63 8.52
CA GLU A 151 -23.84 53.72 9.46
C GLU A 151 -25.35 53.98 9.57
N LYS A 152 -25.86 53.96 10.79
CA LYS A 152 -26.50 55.12 11.45
C LYS A 152 -26.61 54.89 12.94
#